data_AF-A0A8T1PZF6-F1
#
_entry.id   AF-A0A8T1PZF6-F1
#
_cell.length_a   1.000
_cell.length_b   1.000
_cell.length_c   1.000
_cell.angle_alpha   90.00
_cell.angle_beta   90.00
_cell.angle_gamma   90.00
#
_symmetry.space_group_name_H-M   'P 1'
#
loop_
_entity.id
_entity.type
_entity.pdbx_description
1 polymer ?
#
loop_
_entity_poly.entity_id
_entity_poly.type
_entity_poly.pdbx_seq_one_letter_code
_entity_poly.pdbx_strand_id
1 'polypeptide(L)'
;MRQRLGVRSLSWLFMIGTAVVLQALGVASVVVPSSNCYVLDNSSRIVDFSSWAGNIFEYEGKDSDLVVRFCKDVESRSQAGYVDFGRYDLFNYFVTGSGQVDFVQGFFNGDLMNCENSYDKRGRTAQVNVVCGSCLNGKCKGGLGCICNITYESTCRVFVELSIPCERPGPRVFQGFTVGFHPRSWEVVYNGMTQLGFEKSHHDFSFRTEQTHVALYMTAIASLSNLVQKPIIKVVPENGLEVRLSGAGATGTPPTTLSPTVVIVDWRCEKASDNPYEVNVTIPVEGYDPIQFILTKACEYRQDQGGDATRGWAIFGLLSCISSNFTPINSFKSKH
;
A
#
# COMPACT_ATOMS: atom_id res chain seq x y z
N MET A 1 -19.87 29.10 -47.80
CA MET A 1 -19.93 29.14 -46.31
C MET A 1 -20.11 27.76 -45.64
N ARG A 2 -20.16 26.63 -46.36
CA ARG A 2 -20.47 25.29 -45.79
C ARG A 2 -19.26 24.38 -45.53
N GLN A 3 -18.06 24.72 -46.01
CA GLN A 3 -16.86 23.86 -45.90
C GLN A 3 -15.95 24.15 -44.69
N ARG A 4 -16.13 25.28 -43.97
CA ARG A 4 -15.30 25.61 -42.79
C ARG A 4 -15.82 25.04 -41.46
N LEU A 5 -17.06 24.51 -41.40
CA LEU A 5 -17.63 23.96 -40.16
C LEU A 5 -17.18 22.52 -39.87
N GLY A 6 -16.91 21.70 -40.90
CA GLY A 6 -16.54 20.29 -40.72
C GLY A 6 -15.13 20.08 -40.16
N VAL A 7 -14.17 20.94 -40.52
CA VAL A 7 -12.77 20.81 -40.11
C VAL A 7 -12.57 21.15 -38.62
N ARG A 8 -13.34 22.10 -38.07
CA ARG A 8 -13.30 22.43 -36.64
C ARG A 8 -13.90 21.32 -35.77
N SER A 9 -14.97 20.66 -36.23
CA SER A 9 -15.61 19.57 -35.49
C SER A 9 -14.72 18.31 -35.44
N LEU A 10 -14.04 17.98 -36.54
CA LEU A 10 -13.10 16.85 -36.58
C LEU A 10 -11.87 17.09 -35.70
N SER A 11 -11.31 18.29 -35.72
CA SER A 11 -10.17 18.67 -34.86
C SER A 11 -10.55 18.60 -33.37
N TRP A 12 -11.77 18.99 -33.01
CA TRP A 12 -12.22 18.94 -31.62
C TRP A 12 -12.44 17.51 -31.13
N LEU A 13 -12.99 16.64 -31.98
CA LEU A 13 -13.13 15.20 -31.71
C LEU A 13 -11.77 14.51 -31.59
N PHE A 14 -10.79 14.88 -32.41
CA PHE A 14 -9.41 14.39 -32.28
C PHE A 14 -8.74 14.86 -30.98
N MET A 15 -8.96 16.11 -30.55
CA MET A 15 -8.42 16.63 -29.28
C MET A 15 -9.08 16.00 -28.06
N ILE A 16 -10.39 15.71 -28.12
CA ILE A 16 -11.09 14.97 -27.06
C ILE A 16 -10.63 13.52 -27.05
N GLY A 17 -10.47 12.89 -28.23
CA GLY A 17 -9.95 11.53 -28.36
C GLY A 17 -8.53 11.39 -27.82
N THR A 18 -7.62 12.32 -28.13
CA THR A 18 -6.25 12.31 -27.58
C THR A 18 -6.21 12.62 -26.09
N ALA A 19 -7.05 13.54 -25.59
CA ALA A 19 -7.15 13.81 -24.15
C ALA A 19 -7.66 12.60 -23.35
N VAL A 20 -8.64 11.86 -23.89
CA VAL A 20 -9.17 10.63 -23.28
C VAL A 20 -8.13 9.49 -23.36
N VAL A 21 -7.37 9.38 -24.45
CA VAL A 21 -6.28 8.38 -24.57
C VAL A 21 -5.10 8.71 -23.66
N LEU A 22 -4.77 9.99 -23.44
CA LEU A 22 -3.74 10.41 -22.48
C LEU A 22 -4.19 10.25 -21.02
N GLN A 23 -5.49 10.38 -20.72
CA GLN A 23 -6.04 10.02 -19.40
C GLN A 23 -6.11 8.49 -19.19
N ALA A 24 -6.21 7.70 -20.26
CA ALA A 24 -6.21 6.24 -20.20
C ALA A 24 -4.81 5.61 -20.01
N LEU A 25 -3.73 6.39 -20.15
CA LEU A 25 -2.35 5.97 -19.83
C LEU A 25 -1.93 6.32 -18.40
N GLY A 26 -2.89 6.66 -17.53
CA GLY A 26 -2.67 6.63 -16.10
C GLY A 26 -2.54 5.18 -15.65
N VAL A 27 -1.32 4.62 -15.74
CA VAL A 27 -1.01 3.38 -15.04
C VAL A 27 -1.28 3.66 -13.57
N ALA A 28 -2.37 3.12 -13.04
CA ALA A 28 -2.75 3.30 -11.65
C ALA A 28 -1.62 2.74 -10.77
N SER A 29 -1.35 3.41 -9.65
CA SER A 29 -0.46 2.88 -8.63
C SER A 29 -0.92 1.48 -8.23
N VAL A 30 0.01 0.58 -7.97
CA VAL A 30 -0.35 -0.72 -7.37
C VAL A 30 -0.59 -0.47 -5.89
N VAL A 31 -1.84 -0.18 -5.55
CA VAL A 31 -2.27 0.09 -4.18
C VAL A 31 -2.41 -1.23 -3.44
N VAL A 32 -2.01 -1.25 -2.16
CA VAL A 32 -2.27 -2.40 -1.29
C VAL A 32 -3.78 -2.69 -1.23
N PRO A 33 -4.22 -3.95 -1.42
CA PRO A 33 -5.64 -4.28 -1.30
C PRO A 33 -6.21 -3.92 0.07
N SER A 34 -7.54 -3.72 0.13
CA SER A 34 -8.24 -3.34 1.36
C SER A 34 -8.20 -4.41 2.46
N SER A 35 -7.81 -5.63 2.11
CA SER A 35 -7.65 -6.74 3.04
C SER A 35 -6.36 -7.50 2.74
N ASN A 36 -5.88 -8.29 3.70
CA ASN A 36 -4.76 -9.22 3.48
C ASN A 36 -5.18 -10.50 2.72
N CYS A 37 -6.35 -10.51 2.08
CA CYS A 37 -6.83 -11.60 1.25
C CYS A 37 -6.37 -11.39 -0.19
N TYR A 38 -5.07 -11.42 -0.42
CA TYR A 38 -4.48 -11.36 -1.76
C TYR A 38 -3.24 -12.23 -1.80
N VAL A 39 -2.81 -12.56 -3.02
CA VAL A 39 -1.61 -13.38 -3.26
C VAL A 39 -0.91 -12.87 -4.51
N LEU A 40 0.41 -13.07 -4.57
CA LEU A 40 1.20 -12.76 -5.75
C LEU A 40 1.44 -14.08 -6.51
N ASP A 41 1.04 -14.12 -7.78
CA ASP A 41 1.21 -15.30 -8.61
C ASP A 41 2.68 -15.56 -8.97
N ASN A 42 2.95 -16.66 -9.66
CA ASN A 42 4.30 -17.01 -10.13
C ASN A 42 4.93 -15.97 -11.08
N SER A 43 4.12 -15.08 -11.67
CA SER A 43 4.58 -13.97 -12.50
C SER A 43 4.70 -12.66 -11.72
N SER A 44 4.58 -12.69 -10.39
CA SER A 44 4.54 -11.53 -9.50
C SER A 44 3.36 -10.59 -9.73
N ARG A 45 2.26 -11.08 -10.30
CA ARG A 45 1.02 -10.30 -10.44
C ARG A 45 0.15 -10.48 -9.21
N ILE A 46 -0.48 -9.40 -8.77
CA ILE A 46 -1.40 -9.43 -7.64
C ILE A 46 -2.74 -10.03 -8.04
N VAL A 47 -3.20 -11.00 -7.27
CA VAL A 47 -4.55 -11.57 -7.37
C VAL A 47 -5.27 -11.19 -6.08
N ASP A 48 -6.21 -10.26 -6.21
CA ASP A 48 -6.96 -9.73 -5.07
C ASP A 48 -8.22 -10.56 -4.85
N PHE A 49 -8.32 -11.16 -3.66
CA PHE A 49 -9.48 -11.91 -3.21
C PHE A 49 -10.26 -11.15 -2.11
N SER A 50 -10.06 -9.84 -1.96
CA SER A 50 -10.75 -9.04 -0.94
C SER A 50 -12.27 -9.11 -1.05
N SER A 51 -12.82 -9.26 -2.27
CA SER A 51 -14.25 -9.47 -2.52
C SER A 51 -14.78 -10.82 -2.04
N TRP A 52 -13.89 -11.79 -1.85
CA TRP A 52 -14.18 -13.15 -1.39
C TRP A 52 -14.01 -13.31 0.13
N ALA A 53 -13.31 -12.37 0.76
CA ALA A 53 -13.01 -12.44 2.17
C ALA A 53 -14.29 -12.51 3.01
N GLY A 54 -14.40 -13.55 3.83
CA GLY A 54 -15.55 -13.80 4.69
C GLY A 54 -16.66 -14.65 4.09
N ASN A 55 -16.60 -15.00 2.80
CA ASN A 55 -17.55 -15.93 2.18
C ASN A 55 -17.46 -17.31 2.83
N ILE A 56 -18.62 -17.93 3.02
CA ILE A 56 -18.76 -19.21 3.72
C ILE A 56 -18.99 -20.31 2.67
N PHE A 57 -18.22 -21.39 2.79
CA PHE A 57 -18.33 -22.60 2.00
C PHE A 57 -18.61 -23.77 2.91
N GLU A 58 -19.77 -24.39 2.72
CA GLU A 58 -20.22 -25.53 3.50
C GLU A 58 -20.13 -26.79 2.64
N TYR A 59 -19.71 -27.88 3.26
CA TYR A 59 -19.73 -29.21 2.67
C TYR A 59 -20.49 -30.15 3.60
N GLU A 60 -21.62 -30.64 3.11
CA GLU A 60 -22.42 -31.65 3.79
C GLU A 60 -21.76 -33.02 3.59
N GLY A 61 -21.10 -33.49 4.63
CA GLY A 61 -20.47 -34.81 4.67
C GLY A 61 -21.46 -35.89 5.10
N LYS A 62 -21.10 -37.16 4.87
CA LYS A 62 -21.89 -38.28 5.43
C LYS A 62 -21.75 -38.38 6.96
N ASP A 63 -20.59 -38.02 7.48
CA ASP A 63 -20.23 -38.20 8.90
C ASP A 63 -20.06 -36.87 9.66
N SER A 64 -19.65 -35.80 8.99
CA SER A 64 -19.51 -34.46 9.58
C SER A 64 -19.55 -33.38 8.52
N ASP A 65 -20.20 -32.26 8.84
CA ASP A 65 -20.20 -31.08 8.00
C ASP A 65 -18.88 -30.31 8.18
N LEU A 66 -18.34 -29.79 7.08
CA LEU A 66 -17.15 -28.94 7.11
C LEU A 66 -17.50 -27.55 6.60
N VAL A 67 -17.03 -26.54 7.31
CA VAL A 67 -17.26 -25.13 6.96
C VAL A 67 -15.92 -24.44 6.82
N VAL A 68 -15.71 -23.77 5.69
CA VAL A 68 -14.58 -22.87 5.44
C VAL A 68 -15.11 -21.45 5.32
N ARG A 69 -14.49 -20.51 6.04
CA ARG A 69 -14.68 -19.09 5.79
C ARG A 69 -13.42 -18.54 5.13
N PHE A 70 -13.56 -17.99 3.93
CA PHE A 70 -12.42 -17.64 3.11
C PHE A 70 -11.66 -16.43 3.67
N CYS A 71 -10.34 -16.55 3.87
CA CYS A 71 -9.47 -15.49 4.43
C CYS A 71 -9.94 -14.91 5.78
N LYS A 72 -10.75 -15.64 6.56
CA LYS A 72 -11.32 -15.19 7.83
C LYS A 72 -11.56 -16.38 8.76
N ASP A 73 -11.63 -16.09 10.05
CA ASP A 73 -12.02 -17.08 11.05
C ASP A 73 -13.52 -17.37 10.98
N VAL A 74 -13.91 -18.63 11.18
CA VAL A 74 -15.31 -19.02 11.34
C VAL A 74 -15.81 -18.52 12.69
N GLU A 75 -16.82 -17.66 12.69
CA GLU A 75 -17.36 -17.01 13.90
C GLU A 75 -18.63 -17.69 14.44
N SER A 76 -19.27 -18.56 13.64
CA SER A 76 -20.50 -19.26 14.01
C SER A 76 -20.21 -20.62 14.62
N ARG A 77 -20.92 -20.96 15.70
CA ARG A 77 -20.84 -22.27 16.37
C ARG A 77 -22.12 -23.04 16.18
N SER A 78 -22.01 -24.33 15.83
CA SER A 78 -23.14 -25.25 15.83
C SER A 78 -23.56 -25.57 17.29
N GLN A 79 -24.84 -25.88 17.51
CA GLN A 79 -25.33 -26.31 18.83
C GLN A 79 -24.78 -27.68 19.26
N ALA A 80 -24.35 -28.52 18.31
CA ALA A 80 -23.78 -29.84 18.55
C ALA A 80 -22.28 -29.81 18.90
N GLY A 81 -21.66 -28.62 18.86
CA GLY A 81 -20.21 -28.45 19.00
C GLY A 81 -19.50 -28.32 17.65
N TYR A 82 -18.19 -28.07 17.68
CA TYR A 82 -17.36 -27.97 16.48
C TYR A 82 -15.93 -28.42 16.81
N VAL A 83 -15.19 -28.78 15.76
CA VAL A 83 -13.75 -29.05 15.84
C VAL A 83 -13.03 -27.93 15.10
N ASP A 84 -12.19 -27.18 15.79
CA ASP A 84 -11.40 -26.10 15.21
C ASP A 84 -10.17 -26.68 14.50
N PHE A 85 -10.10 -26.53 13.18
CA PHE A 85 -8.94 -26.94 12.38
C PHE A 85 -7.90 -25.83 12.19
N GLY A 86 -8.16 -24.63 12.70
CA GLY A 86 -7.19 -23.54 12.68
C GLY A 86 -7.82 -22.19 12.36
N ARG A 87 -7.03 -21.17 12.63
CA ARG A 87 -7.33 -19.76 12.38
C ARG A 87 -6.58 -19.25 11.18
N TYR A 88 -7.18 -18.29 10.49
CA TYR A 88 -6.54 -17.57 9.41
C TYR A 88 -5.64 -16.50 10.01
N ASP A 89 -4.33 -16.71 9.93
CA ASP A 89 -3.35 -15.71 10.32
C ASP A 89 -2.93 -14.87 9.10
N LEU A 90 -2.86 -13.56 9.33
CA LEU A 90 -2.63 -12.54 8.31
C LEU A 90 -1.20 -12.58 7.76
N PHE A 91 -0.28 -13.24 8.47
CA PHE A 91 1.12 -13.33 8.07
C PHE A 91 1.44 -14.70 7.44
N ASN A 92 1.59 -14.73 6.12
CA ASN A 92 2.27 -15.80 5.34
C ASN A 92 1.53 -17.11 5.06
N TYR A 93 0.21 -17.15 5.14
CA TYR A 93 -0.53 -18.40 4.86
C TYR A 93 -1.42 -18.37 3.62
N PHE A 94 -1.32 -17.33 2.79
CA PHE A 94 -1.89 -17.35 1.44
C PHE A 94 -0.78 -17.25 0.40
N VAL A 95 -0.55 -18.34 -0.31
CA VAL A 95 0.57 -18.49 -1.25
C VAL A 95 0.10 -19.07 -2.57
N THR A 96 0.90 -18.90 -3.62
CA THR A 96 0.63 -19.58 -4.89
C THR A 96 0.87 -21.08 -4.76
N GLY A 97 -0.02 -21.84 -5.38
CA GLY A 97 0.05 -23.30 -5.44
C GLY A 97 0.99 -23.80 -6.53
N SER A 98 0.97 -25.12 -6.74
CA SER A 98 1.74 -25.77 -7.80
C SER A 98 0.94 -26.95 -8.38
N GLY A 99 1.24 -27.31 -9.63
CA GLY A 99 0.55 -28.39 -10.32
C GLY A 99 -0.90 -28.04 -10.67
N GLN A 100 -1.86 -28.76 -10.09
CA GLN A 100 -3.30 -28.58 -10.31
C GLN A 100 -3.95 -27.57 -9.36
N VAL A 101 -3.19 -27.04 -8.40
CA VAL A 101 -3.68 -26.07 -7.41
C VAL A 101 -3.13 -24.69 -7.76
N ASP A 102 -4.01 -23.71 -7.93
CA ASP A 102 -3.63 -22.35 -8.27
C ASP A 102 -3.12 -21.57 -7.05
N PHE A 103 -3.81 -21.72 -5.91
CA PHE A 103 -3.44 -21.04 -4.66
C PHE A 103 -3.68 -21.92 -3.44
N VAL A 104 -2.94 -21.66 -2.36
CA VAL A 104 -3.03 -22.40 -1.11
C VAL A 104 -3.24 -21.45 0.04
N GLN A 105 -4.31 -21.68 0.81
CA GLN A 105 -4.61 -20.97 2.03
C GLN A 105 -4.46 -21.91 3.24
N GLY A 106 -3.59 -21.54 4.17
CA GLY A 106 -3.32 -22.31 5.39
C GLY A 106 -4.05 -21.74 6.60
N PHE A 107 -4.52 -22.64 7.45
CA PHE A 107 -5.11 -22.37 8.75
C PHE A 107 -4.35 -23.15 9.81
N PHE A 108 -3.96 -22.47 10.89
CA PHE A 108 -3.08 -23.03 11.92
C PHE A 108 -3.60 -22.73 13.32
N ASN A 109 -3.04 -23.40 14.32
CA ASN A 109 -3.39 -23.19 15.74
C ASN A 109 -4.84 -23.56 16.07
N GLY A 110 -5.33 -24.65 15.48
CA GLY A 110 -6.63 -25.24 15.82
C GLY A 110 -6.60 -26.03 17.12
N ASP A 111 -7.65 -26.80 17.37
CA ASP A 111 -7.82 -27.58 18.60
C ASP A 111 -6.67 -28.57 18.82
N LEU A 112 -6.22 -28.67 20.06
CA LEU A 112 -5.09 -29.52 20.45
C LEU A 112 -5.48 -30.98 20.71
N MET A 113 -6.77 -31.27 20.93
CA MET A 113 -7.24 -32.59 21.36
C MET A 113 -6.77 -33.69 20.39
N ASN A 114 -6.00 -34.67 20.86
CA ASN A 114 -5.38 -35.75 20.06
C ASN A 114 -4.25 -35.31 19.11
N CYS A 115 -3.78 -34.06 19.22
CA CYS A 115 -2.74 -33.44 18.38
C CYS A 115 -1.62 -32.80 19.22
N GLU A 116 -1.56 -33.12 20.52
CA GLU A 116 -0.69 -32.49 21.53
C GLU A 116 0.80 -32.78 21.28
N ASN A 117 1.09 -33.95 20.71
CA ASN A 117 2.45 -34.41 20.43
C ASN A 117 2.92 -34.10 18.99
N SER A 118 2.17 -33.30 18.23
CA SER A 118 2.58 -32.89 16.88
C SER A 118 3.90 -32.10 16.93
N TYR A 119 4.79 -32.35 15.96
CA TYR A 119 6.17 -31.84 15.92
C TYR A 119 6.22 -30.30 16.01
N ASP A 120 5.22 -29.62 15.45
CA ASP A 120 5.17 -28.16 15.37
C ASP A 120 4.37 -27.52 16.52
N LYS A 121 3.72 -28.31 17.40
CA LYS A 121 2.81 -27.85 18.47
C LYS A 121 1.72 -26.87 18.00
N ARG A 122 1.37 -26.90 16.72
CA ARG A 122 0.36 -26.00 16.10
C ARG A 122 -1.08 -26.52 16.22
N GLY A 123 -1.30 -27.61 16.96
CA GLY A 123 -2.61 -28.26 17.06
C GLY A 123 -3.11 -28.76 15.71
N ARG A 124 -4.43 -28.76 15.52
CA ARG A 124 -5.02 -29.04 14.21
C ARG A 124 -4.66 -27.96 13.19
N THR A 125 -4.53 -28.40 11.94
CA THR A 125 -4.23 -27.53 10.79
C THR A 125 -5.15 -27.84 9.62
N ALA A 126 -5.49 -26.81 8.84
CA ALA A 126 -6.24 -26.95 7.61
C ALA A 126 -5.44 -26.34 6.45
N GLN A 127 -5.52 -26.98 5.29
CA GLN A 127 -5.01 -26.42 4.04
C GLN A 127 -6.12 -26.40 3.01
N VAL A 128 -6.50 -25.21 2.57
CA VAL A 128 -7.47 -24.98 1.50
C VAL A 128 -6.71 -24.80 0.20
N ASN A 129 -6.81 -25.80 -0.67
CA ASN A 129 -6.28 -25.78 -2.02
C ASN A 129 -7.32 -25.16 -2.95
N VAL A 130 -7.03 -23.96 -3.44
CA VAL A 130 -7.90 -23.19 -4.31
C VAL A 130 -7.60 -23.55 -5.76
N VAL A 131 -8.63 -23.98 -6.48
CA VAL A 131 -8.59 -24.31 -7.91
C VAL A 131 -9.51 -23.36 -8.68
N CYS A 132 -8.93 -22.63 -9.61
CA CYS A 132 -9.65 -21.67 -10.44
C CYS A 132 -10.54 -22.40 -11.45
N GLY A 133 -11.85 -22.12 -11.40
CA GLY A 133 -12.82 -22.64 -12.35
C GLY A 133 -13.95 -23.41 -11.68
N SER A 134 -14.06 -24.71 -11.97
CA SER A 134 -15.14 -25.56 -11.46
C SER A 134 -14.63 -26.93 -11.07
N CYS A 135 -15.28 -27.56 -10.09
CA CYS A 135 -14.98 -28.93 -9.71
C CYS A 135 -15.16 -29.89 -10.89
N LEU A 136 -14.21 -30.81 -11.07
CA LEU A 136 -14.28 -31.87 -12.11
C LEU A 136 -15.54 -32.72 -12.01
N ASN A 137 -16.12 -32.83 -10.81
CA ASN A 137 -17.32 -33.64 -10.54
C ASN A 137 -18.64 -32.91 -10.83
N GLY A 138 -18.62 -31.65 -11.30
CA GLY A 138 -19.84 -30.86 -11.59
C GLY A 138 -20.73 -30.57 -10.37
N LYS A 139 -20.22 -30.80 -9.15
CA LYS A 139 -20.98 -30.67 -7.89
C LYS A 139 -21.26 -29.22 -7.49
N CYS A 140 -20.49 -28.24 -7.99
CA CYS A 140 -20.76 -26.83 -7.72
C CYS A 140 -22.05 -26.39 -8.42
N LYS A 141 -23.11 -26.20 -7.64
CA LYS A 141 -24.33 -25.52 -8.07
C LYS A 141 -24.31 -24.09 -7.55
N GLY A 142 -23.66 -23.18 -8.27
CA GLY A 142 -23.64 -21.76 -7.92
C GLY A 142 -22.40 -21.03 -8.44
N GLY A 143 -22.57 -19.74 -8.75
CA GLY A 143 -21.51 -18.89 -9.28
C GLY A 143 -20.46 -18.41 -8.27
N LEU A 144 -20.63 -18.73 -6.98
CA LEU A 144 -19.71 -18.32 -5.90
C LEU A 144 -18.66 -19.39 -5.57
N GLY A 145 -18.61 -20.52 -6.28
CA GLY A 145 -17.69 -21.62 -5.97
C GLY A 145 -18.22 -22.61 -4.93
N CYS A 146 -17.50 -23.70 -4.71
CA CYS A 146 -17.86 -24.74 -3.74
C CYS A 146 -16.68 -25.65 -3.37
N ILE A 147 -16.83 -26.41 -2.29
CA ILE A 147 -15.87 -27.44 -1.88
C ILE A 147 -16.04 -28.68 -2.79
N CYS A 148 -14.98 -29.04 -3.51
CA CYS A 148 -14.95 -30.16 -4.44
C CYS A 148 -14.70 -31.50 -3.75
N ASN A 149 -13.75 -31.49 -2.81
CA ASN A 149 -13.28 -32.67 -2.11
C ASN A 149 -12.65 -32.31 -0.77
N ILE A 150 -12.69 -33.26 0.17
CA ILE A 150 -12.07 -33.13 1.48
C ILE A 150 -11.26 -34.39 1.72
N THR A 151 -9.99 -34.22 2.06
CA THR A 151 -9.07 -35.32 2.35
C THR A 151 -8.47 -35.11 3.74
N TYR A 152 -8.70 -36.07 4.63
CA TYR A 152 -8.07 -36.09 5.95
C TYR A 152 -6.79 -36.93 5.87
N GLU A 153 -5.64 -36.29 6.05
CA GLU A 153 -4.36 -37.00 6.15
C GLU A 153 -4.20 -37.63 7.54
N SER A 154 -4.72 -36.95 8.57
CA SER A 154 -4.82 -37.44 9.93
C SER A 154 -5.97 -36.74 10.67
N THR A 155 -6.23 -37.11 11.91
CA THR A 155 -7.14 -36.37 12.81
C THR A 155 -6.68 -34.93 13.07
N CYS A 156 -5.42 -34.60 12.74
CA CYS A 156 -4.78 -33.32 13.00
C CYS A 156 -4.61 -32.44 11.76
N ARG A 157 -4.87 -32.98 10.56
CA ARG A 157 -4.64 -32.26 9.31
C ARG A 157 -5.68 -32.60 8.25
N VAL A 158 -6.32 -31.56 7.75
CA VAL A 158 -7.33 -31.65 6.69
C VAL A 158 -6.91 -30.83 5.47
N PHE A 159 -7.13 -31.41 4.29
CA PHE A 159 -7.00 -30.74 3.01
C PHE A 159 -8.38 -30.54 2.41
N VAL A 160 -8.70 -29.31 2.02
CA VAL A 160 -9.97 -28.94 1.40
C VAL A 160 -9.67 -28.46 -0.01
N GLU A 161 -10.25 -29.10 -1.01
CA GLU A 161 -10.19 -28.62 -2.39
C GLU A 161 -11.37 -27.69 -2.63
N LEU A 162 -11.10 -26.40 -2.81
CA LEU A 162 -12.10 -25.37 -3.02
C LEU A 162 -11.99 -24.85 -4.46
N SER A 163 -13.09 -24.86 -5.19
CA SER A 163 -13.11 -24.26 -6.52
C SER A 163 -13.88 -22.95 -6.52
N ILE A 164 -13.24 -21.89 -7.03
CA ILE A 164 -13.82 -20.55 -7.17
C ILE A 164 -13.53 -20.00 -8.58
N PRO A 165 -14.38 -19.10 -9.11
CA PRO A 165 -14.07 -18.37 -10.32
C PRO A 165 -13.02 -17.29 -10.02
N CYS A 166 -11.74 -17.63 -10.18
CA CYS A 166 -10.66 -16.66 -9.98
C CYS A 166 -10.76 -15.51 -10.98
N GLU A 167 -10.50 -14.31 -10.49
CA GLU A 167 -10.38 -13.12 -11.34
C GLU A 167 -9.02 -13.11 -12.08
N ARG A 168 -8.93 -12.27 -13.11
CA ARG A 168 -7.67 -12.13 -13.85
C ARG A 168 -6.61 -11.48 -12.97
N PRO A 169 -5.34 -11.95 -13.04
CA PRO A 169 -4.26 -11.31 -12.31
C PRO A 169 -4.12 -9.83 -12.67
N GLY A 170 -3.89 -9.01 -11.65
CA GLY A 170 -3.72 -7.58 -11.74
C GLY A 170 -2.30 -7.15 -12.15
N PRO A 171 -1.90 -5.93 -11.74
CA PRO A 171 -0.55 -5.40 -12.00
C PRO A 171 0.56 -6.28 -11.41
N ARG A 172 1.75 -6.18 -12.00
CA ARG A 172 2.96 -6.88 -11.58
C ARG A 172 3.68 -6.08 -10.50
N VAL A 173 3.74 -6.66 -9.30
CA VAL A 173 4.33 -6.06 -8.10
C VAL A 173 5.82 -6.37 -8.00
N PHE A 174 6.63 -5.35 -7.72
CA PHE A 174 8.04 -5.52 -7.42
C PHE A 174 8.26 -5.80 -5.93
N GLN A 175 8.24 -7.09 -5.58
CA GLN A 175 8.37 -7.56 -4.20
C GLN A 175 9.69 -7.15 -3.54
N GLY A 176 9.65 -6.89 -2.23
CA GLY A 176 10.79 -6.53 -1.39
C GLY A 176 11.27 -5.10 -1.57
N PHE A 177 10.54 -4.27 -2.32
CA PHE A 177 10.79 -2.84 -2.43
C PHE A 177 9.98 -2.04 -1.41
N THR A 178 10.64 -1.11 -0.72
CA THR A 178 10.01 -0.26 0.29
C THR A 178 10.47 1.18 0.12
N VAL A 179 9.54 2.12 0.26
CA VAL A 179 9.81 3.55 0.39
C VAL A 179 9.20 4.01 1.71
N GLY A 180 9.96 4.72 2.53
CA GLY A 180 9.42 5.29 3.77
C GLY A 180 10.10 6.58 4.17
N PHE A 181 9.56 7.25 5.18
CA PHE A 181 10.15 8.49 5.70
C PHE A 181 11.42 8.22 6.49
N HIS A 182 12.43 9.07 6.29
CA HIS A 182 13.68 9.03 7.01
C HIS A 182 13.67 10.00 8.22
N PRO A 183 14.15 9.58 9.42
CA PRO A 183 14.61 8.23 9.76
C PRO A 183 13.45 7.22 9.88
N ARG A 184 13.71 5.97 9.48
CA ARG A 184 12.74 4.88 9.23
C ARG A 184 11.57 4.87 10.21
N SER A 185 10.43 5.40 9.78
CA SER A 185 9.20 5.51 10.59
C SER A 185 8.02 4.82 9.92
N TRP A 186 7.47 5.45 8.89
CA TRP A 186 6.31 4.95 8.14
C TRP A 186 6.65 4.69 6.69
N GLU A 187 6.08 3.62 6.17
CA GLU A 187 6.28 3.16 4.81
C GLU A 187 5.16 3.73 3.94
N VAL A 188 5.56 4.48 2.92
CA VAL A 188 4.69 5.01 1.86
C VAL A 188 4.42 3.91 0.83
N VAL A 189 5.42 3.08 0.58
CA VAL A 189 5.36 1.88 -0.24
C VAL A 189 5.95 0.75 0.57
N TYR A 190 5.24 -0.37 0.64
CA TYR A 190 5.72 -1.60 1.26
C TYR A 190 5.56 -2.77 0.30
N ASN A 191 6.63 -3.57 0.17
CA ASN A 191 6.66 -4.75 -0.70
C ASN A 191 6.21 -4.46 -2.16
N GLY A 192 6.55 -3.28 -2.68
CA GLY A 192 6.19 -2.82 -4.02
C GLY A 192 4.77 -2.27 -4.16
N MET A 193 4.00 -2.20 -3.07
CA MET A 193 2.62 -1.70 -3.05
C MET A 193 2.49 -0.39 -2.28
N THR A 194 1.80 0.57 -2.88
CA THR A 194 1.53 1.87 -2.27
C THR A 194 0.54 1.72 -1.12
N GLN A 195 0.89 2.27 0.03
CA GLN A 195 0.08 2.21 1.24
C GLN A 195 -1.10 3.18 1.17
N LEU A 196 -2.17 2.86 1.91
CA LEU A 196 -3.34 3.71 2.03
C LEU A 196 -2.97 5.09 2.60
N GLY A 197 -3.54 6.15 2.03
CA GLY A 197 -3.19 7.54 2.31
C GLY A 197 -2.24 8.17 1.29
N PHE A 198 -1.57 7.36 0.46
CA PHE A 198 -0.61 7.81 -0.55
C PHE A 198 -1.01 7.44 -1.99
N GLU A 199 -2.18 6.83 -2.16
CA GLU A 199 -2.77 6.52 -3.47
C GLU A 199 -3.41 7.74 -4.14
N LYS A 200 -3.82 8.72 -3.35
CA LYS A 200 -4.46 9.97 -3.76
C LYS A 200 -4.18 11.08 -2.74
N SER A 201 -4.52 12.32 -3.08
CA SER A 201 -4.42 13.43 -2.14
C SER A 201 -5.36 13.25 -0.95
N HIS A 202 -4.84 13.37 0.26
CA HIS A 202 -5.63 13.40 1.49
C HIS A 202 -5.15 14.55 2.36
N HIS A 203 -6.08 15.38 2.85
CA HIS A 203 -5.75 16.54 3.69
C HIS A 203 -5.02 16.12 4.98
N ASP A 204 -5.40 14.98 5.56
CA ASP A 204 -4.81 14.46 6.81
C ASP A 204 -3.34 14.02 6.64
N PHE A 205 -2.91 13.71 5.41
CA PHE A 205 -1.55 13.30 5.06
C PHE A 205 -0.75 14.44 4.41
N SER A 206 -1.25 15.68 4.48
CA SER A 206 -0.61 16.84 3.87
C SER A 206 0.53 17.40 4.71
N PHE A 207 1.67 17.64 4.08
CA PHE A 207 2.78 18.39 4.66
C PHE A 207 2.40 19.86 4.80
N ARG A 208 2.73 20.45 5.96
CA ARG A 208 2.44 21.86 6.27
C ARG A 208 3.31 22.81 5.47
N THR A 209 2.91 24.08 5.35
CA THR A 209 3.66 25.13 4.63
C THR A 209 5.13 25.18 5.05
N GLU A 210 5.41 25.07 6.35
CA GLU A 210 6.75 25.18 6.97
C GLU A 210 7.71 24.04 6.59
N GLN A 211 7.19 22.87 6.23
CA GLN A 211 8.01 21.72 5.86
C GLN A 211 8.52 21.92 4.43
N THR A 212 9.80 22.30 4.29
CA THR A 212 10.44 22.61 3.01
C THR A 212 11.17 21.43 2.36
N HIS A 213 11.45 20.38 3.14
CA HIS A 213 12.12 19.18 2.65
C HIS A 213 11.57 17.93 3.33
N VAL A 214 11.52 16.83 2.58
CA VAL A 214 11.17 15.50 3.08
C VAL A 214 12.16 14.49 2.56
N ALA A 215 12.77 13.73 3.47
CA ALA A 215 13.69 12.66 3.12
C ALA A 215 12.95 11.32 3.10
N LEU A 216 13.04 10.61 1.98
CA LEU A 216 12.54 9.26 1.78
C LEU A 216 13.71 8.30 1.68
N TYR A 217 13.67 7.19 2.42
CA TYR A 217 14.58 6.07 2.18
C TYR A 217 13.91 5.07 1.24
N MET A 218 14.72 4.44 0.40
CA MET A 218 14.32 3.36 -0.50
C MET A 218 15.17 2.12 -0.22
N THR A 219 14.55 0.96 -0.15
CA THR A 219 15.23 -0.33 -0.03
C THR A 219 14.66 -1.33 -1.03
N ALA A 220 15.52 -2.17 -1.58
CA ALA A 220 15.14 -3.31 -2.43
C ALA A 220 15.99 -4.53 -2.08
N ILE A 221 15.55 -5.71 -2.53
CA ILE A 221 16.36 -6.93 -2.48
C ILE A 221 17.60 -6.71 -3.35
N ALA A 222 18.80 -6.96 -2.80
CA ALA A 222 20.07 -6.62 -3.45
C ALA A 222 20.27 -7.28 -4.83
N SER A 223 19.73 -8.47 -5.06
CA SER A 223 19.80 -9.15 -6.36
C SER A 223 18.94 -8.49 -7.45
N LEU A 224 17.94 -7.69 -7.06
CA LEU A 224 16.99 -7.05 -7.95
C LEU A 224 17.10 -5.52 -7.97
N SER A 225 17.97 -4.93 -7.15
CA SER A 225 18.07 -3.47 -6.96
C SER A 225 18.38 -2.71 -8.25
N ASN A 226 19.16 -3.32 -9.15
CA ASN A 226 19.55 -2.72 -10.43
C ASN A 226 18.38 -2.51 -11.39
N LEU A 227 17.23 -3.16 -11.15
CA LEU A 227 16.02 -2.95 -11.94
C LEU A 227 15.32 -1.63 -11.60
N VAL A 228 15.60 -1.05 -10.43
CA VAL A 228 15.01 0.20 -9.96
C VAL A 228 15.66 1.37 -10.69
N GLN A 229 14.85 2.15 -11.39
CA GLN A 229 15.32 3.31 -12.14
C GLN A 229 15.12 4.61 -11.37
N LYS A 230 15.62 5.71 -11.95
CA LYS A 230 15.52 7.05 -11.39
C LYS A 230 14.04 7.48 -11.23
N PRO A 231 13.65 8.04 -10.07
CA PRO A 231 12.31 8.59 -9.86
C PRO A 231 11.98 9.76 -10.78
N ILE A 232 10.71 9.86 -11.18
CA ILE A 232 10.12 10.92 -11.98
C ILE A 232 9.08 11.63 -11.12
N ILE A 233 9.07 12.97 -11.12
CA ILE A 233 8.09 13.78 -10.38
C ILE A 233 7.16 14.50 -11.34
N LYS A 234 5.87 14.50 -10.99
CA LYS A 234 4.85 15.35 -11.59
C LYS A 234 4.11 16.09 -10.48
N VAL A 235 3.95 17.41 -10.64
CA VAL A 235 3.26 18.27 -9.68
C VAL A 235 1.91 18.70 -10.24
N VAL A 236 0.86 18.64 -9.42
CA VAL A 236 -0.50 19.06 -9.78
C VAL A 236 -1.06 19.99 -8.69
N PRO A 237 -1.53 21.20 -9.03
CA PRO A 237 -1.39 21.87 -10.33
C PRO A 237 0.07 22.20 -10.67
N GLU A 238 0.40 22.25 -11.97
CA GLU A 238 1.79 22.42 -12.47
C GLU A 238 2.46 23.73 -12.03
N ASN A 239 1.67 24.76 -11.72
CA ASN A 239 2.17 26.07 -11.33
C ASN A 239 1.87 26.35 -9.86
N GLY A 240 2.87 26.83 -9.12
CA GLY A 240 2.70 27.34 -7.75
C GLY A 240 3.44 26.56 -6.66
N LEU A 241 3.95 25.37 -6.98
CA LEU A 241 4.89 24.62 -6.13
C LEU A 241 6.13 24.26 -6.96
N GLU A 242 7.28 24.77 -6.56
CA GLU A 242 8.57 24.31 -7.12
C GLU A 242 9.01 23.07 -6.35
N VAL A 243 9.34 21.99 -7.07
CA VAL A 243 9.85 20.73 -6.48
C VAL A 243 11.18 20.38 -7.11
N ARG A 244 12.17 20.04 -6.28
CA ARG A 244 13.50 19.58 -6.66
C ARG A 244 13.79 18.27 -5.94
N LEU A 245 14.47 17.36 -6.65
CA LEU A 245 14.96 16.11 -6.07
C LEU A 245 16.46 16.20 -5.85
N SER A 246 16.89 15.80 -4.66
CA SER A 246 18.30 15.66 -4.29
C SER A 246 18.56 14.30 -3.61
N GLY A 247 19.84 13.97 -3.39
CA GLY A 247 20.26 12.68 -2.81
C GLY A 247 20.58 11.58 -3.82
N ALA A 248 21.09 10.46 -3.32
CA ALA A 248 21.57 9.34 -4.14
C ALA A 248 20.46 8.68 -4.98
N GLY A 249 19.21 8.70 -4.51
CA GLY A 249 18.10 8.15 -5.28
C GLY A 249 17.68 9.07 -6.43
N ALA A 250 17.89 10.39 -6.30
CA ALA A 250 17.63 11.34 -7.37
C ALA A 250 18.61 11.17 -8.55
N THR A 251 19.81 10.61 -8.29
CA THR A 251 20.79 10.26 -9.32
C THR A 251 20.59 8.85 -9.90
N GLY A 252 19.66 8.06 -9.36
CA GLY A 252 19.39 6.69 -9.80
C GLY A 252 20.31 5.64 -9.20
N THR A 253 20.90 5.90 -8.02
CA THR A 253 21.68 4.87 -7.32
C THR A 253 20.75 3.73 -6.86
N PRO A 254 21.08 2.46 -7.16
CA PRO A 254 20.25 1.32 -6.78
C PRO A 254 20.10 1.16 -5.26
N PRO A 255 18.88 1.05 -4.71
CA PRO A 255 18.66 0.84 -3.28
C PRO A 255 18.88 -0.62 -2.87
N THR A 256 19.48 -0.85 -1.70
CA THR A 256 19.57 -2.19 -1.11
C THR A 256 19.06 -2.18 0.34
N THR A 257 18.65 -3.33 0.86
CA THR A 257 18.21 -3.46 2.26
C THR A 257 19.30 -3.09 3.27
N LEU A 258 20.56 -3.39 2.97
CA LEU A 258 21.72 -3.09 3.83
C LEU A 258 22.27 -1.67 3.62
N SER A 259 22.09 -1.10 2.43
CA SER A 259 22.47 0.27 2.09
C SER A 259 21.29 0.98 1.43
N PRO A 260 20.34 1.50 2.24
CA PRO A 260 19.18 2.23 1.74
C PRO A 260 19.62 3.47 0.96
N THR A 261 18.95 3.74 -0.14
CA THR A 261 19.18 4.95 -0.92
C THR A 261 18.21 6.04 -0.46
N VAL A 262 18.70 7.26 -0.24
CA VAL A 262 17.87 8.39 0.18
C VAL A 262 17.54 9.29 -1.01
N VAL A 263 16.27 9.66 -1.12
CA VAL A 263 15.75 10.72 -1.99
C VAL A 263 15.25 11.83 -1.10
N ILE A 264 15.69 13.06 -1.34
CA ILE A 264 15.20 14.24 -0.64
C ILE A 264 14.32 15.00 -1.63
N VAL A 265 13.07 15.23 -1.22
CA VAL A 265 12.11 16.06 -1.94
C VAL A 265 12.17 17.45 -1.32
N ASP A 266 12.82 18.37 -2.01
CA ASP A 266 12.86 19.78 -1.65
C ASP A 266 11.72 20.49 -2.37
N TRP A 267 10.86 21.19 -1.65
CA TRP A 267 9.73 21.87 -2.25
C TRP A 267 9.51 23.27 -1.67
N ARG A 268 8.98 24.15 -2.50
CA ARG A 268 8.77 25.56 -2.15
C ARG A 268 7.46 26.08 -2.71
N CYS A 269 6.64 26.63 -1.83
CA CYS A 269 5.38 27.27 -2.20
C CYS A 269 5.62 28.62 -2.88
N GLU A 270 5.40 28.72 -4.18
CA GLU A 270 5.50 29.98 -4.94
C GLU A 270 4.18 30.78 -4.93
N LYS A 271 3.06 30.06 -4.79
CA LYS A 271 1.71 30.61 -4.70
C LYS A 271 0.95 29.94 -3.57
N ALA A 272 0.27 30.75 -2.77
CA ALA A 272 -0.70 30.26 -1.80
C ALA A 272 -1.87 29.59 -2.53
N SER A 273 -2.38 28.50 -1.96
CA SER A 273 -3.52 27.75 -2.49
C SER A 273 -4.30 27.13 -1.34
N ASP A 274 -5.63 27.27 -1.39
CA ASP A 274 -6.53 26.64 -0.43
C ASP A 274 -6.54 25.11 -0.59
N ASN A 275 -6.34 24.63 -1.83
CA ASN A 275 -6.19 23.21 -2.12
C ASN A 275 -4.72 22.81 -2.06
N PRO A 276 -4.39 21.68 -1.41
CA PRO A 276 -3.03 21.16 -1.40
C PRO A 276 -2.53 20.80 -2.81
N TYR A 277 -1.23 20.96 -3.02
CA TYR A 277 -0.55 20.48 -4.22
C TYR A 277 -0.25 18.99 -4.09
N GLU A 278 -0.42 18.27 -5.19
CA GLU A 278 -0.09 16.85 -5.32
C GLU A 278 1.27 16.70 -5.98
N VAL A 279 2.17 15.97 -5.33
CA VAL A 279 3.48 15.60 -5.86
C VAL A 279 3.45 14.10 -6.12
N ASN A 280 3.16 13.71 -7.37
CA ASN A 280 3.19 12.33 -7.80
C ASN A 280 4.65 11.93 -8.07
N VAL A 281 5.11 10.93 -7.32
CA VAL A 281 6.42 10.31 -7.49
C VAL A 281 6.24 8.96 -8.15
N THR A 282 6.84 8.79 -9.32
CA THR A 282 6.84 7.54 -10.09
C THR A 282 8.25 6.96 -10.12
N ILE A 283 8.41 5.71 -9.69
CA ILE A 283 9.68 4.97 -9.71
C ILE A 283 9.53 3.82 -10.71
N PRO A 284 10.12 3.94 -11.92
CA PRO A 284 10.08 2.86 -12.89
C PRO A 284 10.92 1.67 -12.42
N VAL A 285 10.44 0.47 -12.69
CA VAL A 285 11.16 -0.78 -12.41
C VAL A 285 11.13 -1.65 -13.65
N GLU A 286 12.30 -2.09 -14.11
CA GLU A 286 12.40 -2.88 -15.34
C GLU A 286 11.68 -4.22 -15.21
N GLY A 287 10.73 -4.47 -16.11
CA GLY A 287 9.94 -5.71 -16.14
C GLY A 287 8.75 -5.75 -15.18
N TYR A 288 8.46 -4.68 -14.44
CA TYR A 288 7.34 -4.57 -13.50
C TYR A 288 6.49 -3.33 -13.78
N ASP A 289 5.31 -3.26 -13.16
CA ASP A 289 4.54 -2.02 -13.16
C ASP A 289 5.25 -0.97 -12.28
N PRO A 290 5.26 0.31 -12.69
CA PRO A 290 5.97 1.36 -11.97
C PRO A 290 5.33 1.62 -10.61
N ILE A 291 6.17 1.90 -9.63
CA ILE A 291 5.72 2.20 -8.26
C ILE A 291 5.36 3.68 -8.21
N GLN A 292 4.13 3.99 -7.80
CA GLN A 292 3.60 5.35 -7.82
C GLN A 292 2.95 5.71 -6.49
N PHE A 293 3.28 6.86 -5.94
CA PHE A 293 2.66 7.38 -4.72
C PHE A 293 2.59 8.91 -4.78
N ILE A 294 1.64 9.48 -4.03
CA ILE A 294 1.36 10.91 -4.01
C ILE A 294 1.72 11.47 -2.63
N LEU A 295 2.56 12.51 -2.62
CA LEU A 295 2.80 13.34 -1.45
C LEU A 295 1.98 14.61 -1.58
N THR A 296 1.31 15.00 -0.51
CA THR A 296 0.40 16.16 -0.52
C THR A 296 1.05 17.32 0.23
N LYS A 297 1.02 18.53 -0.34
CA LYS A 297 1.68 19.72 0.21
C LYS A 297 0.72 20.88 0.34
N ALA A 298 0.49 21.36 1.56
CA ALA A 298 -0.24 22.58 1.83
C ALA A 298 0.68 23.81 1.67
N CYS A 299 0.11 24.87 1.10
CA CYS A 299 0.78 26.14 0.84
C CYS A 299 -0.15 27.29 1.20
N GLU A 300 -0.17 27.67 2.47
CA GLU A 300 -1.01 28.77 2.98
C GLU A 300 -0.43 30.14 2.61
N TYR A 301 0.90 30.23 2.47
CA TYR A 301 1.61 31.46 2.09
C TYR A 301 2.79 31.16 1.16
N ARG A 302 3.21 32.19 0.42
CA ARG A 302 4.38 32.13 -0.46
C ARG A 302 5.66 32.10 0.37
N GLN A 303 6.60 31.25 -0.03
CA GLN A 303 7.94 31.14 0.53
C GLN A 303 8.95 31.82 -0.39
N ASP A 304 9.70 32.77 0.14
CA ASP A 304 10.70 33.50 -0.62
C ASP A 304 11.97 32.66 -0.85
N GLN A 305 12.66 32.95 -1.95
CA GLN A 305 13.89 32.29 -2.37
C GLN A 305 15.02 32.69 -1.40
N GLY A 306 15.26 31.88 -0.38
CA GLY A 306 16.40 32.08 0.54
C GLY A 306 16.27 33.31 1.42
N GLY A 307 15.21 33.39 2.22
CA GLY A 307 15.17 34.25 3.40
C GLY A 307 15.81 33.52 4.58
N ASP A 308 17.07 33.81 4.84
CA ASP A 308 17.83 33.39 6.02
C ASP A 308 16.94 33.45 7.29
N ALA A 309 16.51 32.29 7.80
CA ALA A 309 15.64 32.18 8.98
C ALA A 309 16.28 32.75 10.26
N THR A 310 17.52 33.23 10.16
CA THR A 310 18.29 33.91 11.21
C THR A 310 17.90 35.38 11.42
N ARG A 311 17.19 36.03 10.49
CA ARG A 311 16.81 37.45 10.66
C ARG A 311 15.79 37.72 11.77
N GLY A 312 14.90 36.77 12.08
CA GLY A 312 13.89 36.94 13.13
C GLY A 312 14.47 36.85 14.56
N TRP A 313 15.39 35.92 14.78
CA TRP A 313 16.02 35.71 16.09
C TRP A 313 17.01 36.82 16.47
N ALA A 314 17.69 37.40 15.49
CA ALA A 314 18.61 38.53 15.71
C ALA A 314 17.88 39.81 16.18
N ILE A 315 16.62 40.01 15.76
CA ILE A 315 15.83 41.20 16.16
C ILE A 315 15.27 41.03 17.58
N PHE A 316 14.82 39.83 17.96
CA PHE A 316 14.37 39.56 19.34
C PHE A 316 15.51 39.56 20.36
N GLY A 317 16.71 39.12 19.98
CA GLY A 317 17.91 39.21 20.83
C GLY A 317 18.41 40.64 21.07
N LEU A 318 18.20 41.56 20.12
CA LEU A 318 18.61 42.96 20.29
C LEU A 318 17.65 43.75 21.21
N LEU A 319 16.34 43.48 21.12
CA LEU A 319 15.35 44.17 21.96
C LEU A 319 15.42 43.77 23.43
N SER A 320 15.82 42.52 23.72
CA SER A 320 15.95 42.02 25.09
C SER A 320 17.19 42.53 25.85
N CYS A 321 18.21 43.03 25.14
CA CYS A 321 19.42 43.61 25.73
C CYS A 321 19.30 45.12 26.06
N ILE A 322 18.33 45.83 25.49
CA ILE A 322 18.16 47.28 25.73
C ILE A 322 17.34 47.54 27.01
N SER A 323 16.47 46.60 27.40
CA SER A 323 15.60 46.73 28.59
C SER A 323 16.23 46.32 29.92
N SER A 324 17.49 45.88 29.96
CA SER A 324 18.15 45.35 31.19
C SER A 324 19.13 46.32 31.87
N ASN A 325 19.29 47.56 31.40
CA ASN A 325 20.23 48.53 31.98
C ASN A 325 19.59 49.84 32.46
N PHE A 326 18.55 49.78 33.29
CA PHE A 326 18.18 50.91 34.15
C PHE A 326 17.66 50.41 35.52
N THR A 327 18.59 50.21 36.45
CA THR A 327 18.33 50.42 37.89
C THR A 327 19.16 51.64 38.31
N PRO A 328 18.66 52.48 39.24
CA PRO A 328 18.91 52.17 40.65
C PRO A 328 17.72 52.46 41.59
N ILE A 329 17.52 51.50 42.50
CA ILE A 329 17.39 51.64 43.96
C ILE A 329 16.77 52.95 44.49
N ASN A 330 15.64 52.84 45.19
CA ASN A 330 15.52 53.45 46.51
C ASN A 330 14.59 52.68 47.46
N SER A 331 15.18 52.32 48.59
CA SER A 331 14.58 51.86 49.85
C SER A 331 13.43 52.77 50.31
N PHE A 332 12.33 52.21 50.82
CA PHE A 332 11.71 52.70 52.07
C PHE A 332 10.76 51.67 52.70
N LYS A 333 10.81 51.66 54.03
CA LYS A 333 10.16 50.79 55.04
C LYS A 333 8.63 50.98 55.18
N SER A 334 7.98 49.91 55.68
CA SER A 334 7.04 49.86 56.82
C SER A 334 5.52 50.08 56.63
N LYS A 335 4.77 49.11 57.19
CA LYS A 335 3.38 49.11 57.74
C LYS A 335 2.24 49.29 56.72
N HIS A 336 1.15 48.54 56.75
CA HIS A 336 0.44 47.82 57.83
C HIS A 336 -0.09 46.47 57.34
#